data_AF-A0A5Q0H6E7-F1
#
_entry.id   AF-A0A5Q0H6E7-F1
#
_cell.length_a   1.000
_cell.length_b   1.000
_cell.length_c   1.000
_cell.angle_alpha   90.00
_cell.angle_beta   90.00
_cell.angle_gamma   90.00
#
_symmetry.space_group_name_H-M   'P 1'
#
loop_
_entity.id
_entity.type
_entity.pdbx_description
1 polymer ?
#
loop_
_entity_poly.entity_id
_entity_poly.type
_entity_poly.pdbx_seq_one_letter_code
_entity_poly.pdbx_strand_id
1 'polypeptide(L)'
;MTEGTTEGGTFERGLAVLHAVASAPGPRLRRGDLAKATGLPRATADRVTATLLRLGHLRAEGADVLLGLRSMALGNAYLASCGLVGTVGPVLARLADELDETVTLAVPDADGARLVAQSTRRRAVYLAFHVGDVLPSDRTAAGVVLAGYWDEDRFVTWRHRRTADPLDAGFPAVPALAAPVADREAVFRDRVAAARARGWALDDQWVEPGLLVVAAPVCDRGGRAVAAISVLSHTSRDLDVTGVVLPRLRAAVAEAEAVLGAAVSGAPSSSDDGGSAGSAMLARSVKDEVGMDFLETLARGLAVVEAFRHAPGGLSASAAAELTGLPRATARRALQVLCDTGYAVNDGGRFALLPAVLDLGYARLSRLTLAELAQPHLAGLAASLGESVSMAVLDGDDVRYVARAAATRVMRVDITVGTRFPAHATSMGRVLLADLPAADRAPLLRRAERLTRHTVVGEPALQTTLDEVARLGWALVEEELHEGLRSLAVGVRDRAGRVVAAVNTALHVGGVTPGETVERVLPALRRTVGLIEADLAVAFDQVPLVVH
;
A
#
# COMPACT_ATOMS: atom_id res chain seq x y z
N MET A 1 34.73 24.22 14.84
CA MET A 1 34.93 23.11 15.79
C MET A 1 33.82 23.16 16.81
N THR A 2 32.79 22.35 16.58
CA THR A 2 31.71 22.04 17.52
C THR A 2 31.47 20.56 17.33
N GLU A 3 32.23 19.75 18.07
CA GLU A 3 31.99 18.33 18.25
C GLU A 3 30.71 18.17 19.06
N GLY A 4 29.69 17.53 18.47
CA GLY A 4 28.42 17.34 19.15
C GLY A 4 27.29 16.81 18.27
N THR A 5 27.53 15.80 17.42
CA THR A 5 26.45 15.11 16.68
C THR A 5 26.84 13.66 16.41
N THR A 6 26.75 12.79 17.44
CA THR A 6 26.87 11.33 17.26
C THR A 6 26.17 10.49 18.34
N GLU A 7 25.13 10.99 19.02
CA GLU A 7 24.40 10.24 20.06
C GLU A 7 22.94 9.92 19.71
N GLY A 8 22.63 9.73 18.44
CA GLY A 8 21.35 9.14 18.05
C GLY A 8 21.29 7.63 18.39
N GLY A 9 20.21 7.18 19.01
CA GLY A 9 20.00 5.78 19.42
C GLY A 9 19.83 4.83 18.22
N THR A 10 19.98 3.51 18.41
CA THR A 10 19.91 2.55 17.29
C THR A 10 18.58 2.54 16.54
N PHE A 11 17.48 2.87 17.23
CA PHE A 11 16.15 2.98 16.62
C PHE A 11 16.08 4.16 15.63
N GLU A 12 16.52 5.34 16.05
CA GLU A 12 16.62 6.54 15.22
C GLU A 12 17.45 6.30 13.95
N ARG A 13 18.58 5.60 14.08
CA ARG A 13 19.44 5.22 12.94
C ARG A 13 18.71 4.30 11.95
N GLY A 14 17.86 3.40 12.45
CA GLY A 14 17.02 2.56 11.60
C GLY A 14 15.96 3.34 10.84
N LEU A 15 15.31 4.32 11.49
CA LEU A 15 14.38 5.23 10.82
C LEU A 15 15.10 6.05 9.74
N ALA A 16 16.31 6.54 10.01
CA ALA A 16 17.14 7.25 9.05
C ALA A 16 17.51 6.38 7.82
N VAL A 17 17.87 5.11 8.03
CA VAL A 17 18.13 4.17 6.94
C VAL A 17 16.88 3.91 6.10
N LEU A 18 15.72 3.68 6.73
CA LEU A 18 14.46 3.47 6.01
C LEU A 18 14.09 4.70 5.17
N HIS A 19 14.18 5.90 5.77
CA HIS A 19 13.91 7.14 5.07
C HIS A 19 14.88 7.39 3.91
N ALA A 20 16.18 7.08 4.08
CA ALA A 20 17.17 7.22 3.01
C ALA A 20 16.89 6.27 1.82
N VAL A 21 16.49 5.03 2.07
CA VAL A 21 16.09 4.10 0.99
C VAL A 21 14.78 4.56 0.35
N ALA A 22 13.82 5.04 1.14
CA ALA A 22 12.54 5.54 0.64
C ALA A 22 12.67 6.81 -0.21
N SER A 23 13.62 7.68 0.11
CA SER A 23 13.86 8.96 -0.58
C SER A 23 14.88 8.85 -1.72
N ALA A 24 15.50 7.69 -1.93
CA ALA A 24 16.41 7.47 -3.05
C ALA A 24 15.72 7.74 -4.41
N PRO A 25 16.39 8.32 -5.41
CA PRO A 25 15.77 8.64 -6.71
C PRO A 25 15.21 7.41 -7.45
N GLY A 26 15.81 6.24 -7.23
CA GLY A 26 15.40 4.98 -7.83
C GLY A 26 14.83 4.01 -6.80
N PRO A 27 14.28 2.87 -7.27
CA PRO A 27 13.75 1.82 -6.39
C PRO A 27 14.85 1.09 -5.60
N ARG A 28 16.12 1.24 -6.01
CA ARG A 28 17.28 0.56 -5.46
C ARG A 28 18.32 1.57 -4.97
N LEU A 29 18.95 1.26 -3.84
CA LEU A 29 20.10 1.98 -3.32
C LEU A 29 21.24 0.99 -3.05
N ARG A 30 22.44 1.30 -3.53
CA ARG A 30 23.62 0.45 -3.28
C ARG A 30 23.92 0.44 -1.78
N ARG A 31 24.26 -0.74 -1.23
CA ARG A 31 24.62 -0.87 0.19
C ARG A 31 25.75 0.08 0.62
N GLY A 32 26.75 0.26 -0.24
CA GLY A 32 27.89 1.16 0.02
C GLY A 32 27.49 2.63 0.15
N ASP A 33 26.36 3.04 -0.43
CA ASP A 33 25.91 4.43 -0.45
C ASP A 33 25.06 4.78 0.78
N LEU A 34 24.59 3.79 1.55
CA LEU A 34 23.77 4.00 2.75
C LEU A 34 24.49 4.82 3.81
N ALA A 35 25.79 4.57 4.02
CA ALA A 35 26.59 5.34 4.96
C ALA A 35 26.65 6.82 4.58
N LYS A 36 26.81 7.13 3.28
CA LYS A 36 26.82 8.49 2.76
C LYS A 36 25.45 9.16 2.85
N ALA A 37 24.40 8.43 2.47
CA ALA A 37 23.02 8.96 2.48
C ALA A 37 22.51 9.26 3.89
N THR A 38 22.97 8.52 4.89
CA THR A 38 22.53 8.68 6.30
C THR A 38 23.52 9.44 7.18
N GLY A 39 24.74 9.69 6.69
CA GLY A 39 25.85 10.22 7.51
C GLY A 39 26.37 9.25 8.59
N LEU A 40 25.93 7.98 8.59
CA LEU A 40 26.33 7.00 9.59
C LEU A 40 27.69 6.38 9.29
N PRO A 41 28.47 5.97 10.32
CA PRO A 41 29.63 5.12 10.12
C PRO A 41 29.24 3.83 9.40
N ARG A 42 30.04 3.40 8.41
CA ARG A 42 29.74 2.24 7.55
C ARG A 42 29.36 0.97 8.33
N ALA A 43 30.17 0.59 9.33
CA ALA A 43 29.87 -0.58 10.17
C ALA A 43 28.55 -0.47 10.96
N THR A 44 28.08 0.76 11.24
CA THR A 44 26.77 0.99 11.84
C THR A 44 25.65 0.86 10.81
N ALA A 45 25.81 1.48 9.64
CA ALA A 45 24.85 1.37 8.54
C ALA A 45 24.66 -0.10 8.13
N ASP A 46 25.74 -0.88 8.04
CA ASP A 46 25.70 -2.30 7.67
C ASP A 46 24.90 -3.13 8.70
N ARG A 47 25.13 -2.93 10.01
CA ARG A 47 24.39 -3.66 11.07
C ARG A 47 22.91 -3.27 11.13
N VAL A 48 22.60 -1.98 10.97
CA VAL A 48 21.21 -1.50 10.89
C VAL A 48 20.51 -2.11 9.69
N THR A 49 21.16 -2.08 8.53
CA THR A 49 20.65 -2.67 7.29
C THR A 49 20.43 -4.18 7.43
N ALA A 50 21.38 -4.90 8.02
CA ALA A 50 21.24 -6.34 8.28
C ALA A 50 20.04 -6.66 9.18
N THR A 51 19.81 -5.84 10.22
CA THR A 51 18.64 -5.98 11.09
C THR A 51 17.35 -5.72 10.31
N LEU A 52 17.27 -4.64 9.53
CA LEU A 52 16.08 -4.30 8.73
C LEU A 52 15.79 -5.32 7.62
N LEU A 53 16.82 -5.92 7.01
CA LEU A 53 16.68 -7.02 6.06
C LEU A 53 16.04 -8.26 6.72
N ARG A 54 16.46 -8.60 7.94
CA ARG A 54 15.91 -9.74 8.69
C ARG A 54 14.48 -9.50 9.15
N LEU A 55 14.16 -8.26 9.54
CA LEU A 55 12.80 -7.86 9.91
C LEU A 55 11.88 -7.70 8.67
N GLY A 56 12.41 -7.81 7.45
CA GLY A 56 11.65 -7.70 6.20
C GLY A 56 11.27 -6.27 5.82
N HIS A 57 11.79 -5.25 6.53
CA HIS A 57 11.59 -3.84 6.20
C HIS A 57 12.47 -3.40 5.02
N LEU A 58 13.55 -4.12 4.76
CA LEU A 58 14.36 -4.01 3.56
C LEU A 58 14.45 -5.38 2.88
N ARG A 59 14.73 -5.40 1.58
CA ARG A 59 15.16 -6.61 0.86
C ARG A 59 16.47 -6.34 0.12
N ALA A 60 17.17 -7.43 -0.18
CA ALA A 60 18.43 -7.39 -0.91
C ALA A 60 18.25 -7.93 -2.33
N GLU A 61 18.78 -7.22 -3.32
CA GLU A 61 18.92 -7.68 -4.69
C GLU A 61 20.38 -7.51 -5.11
N GLY A 62 21.17 -8.58 -4.96
CA GLY A 62 22.62 -8.52 -5.14
C GLY A 62 23.28 -7.52 -4.18
N ALA A 63 23.94 -6.49 -4.73
CA ALA A 63 24.58 -5.43 -3.97
C ALA A 63 23.64 -4.26 -3.60
N ASP A 64 22.40 -4.29 -4.11
CA ASP A 64 21.39 -3.27 -3.85
C ASP A 64 20.49 -3.65 -2.67
N VAL A 65 19.97 -2.60 -2.04
CA VAL A 65 18.93 -2.68 -1.02
C VAL A 65 17.77 -1.83 -1.46
N LEU A 66 16.58 -2.32 -1.16
CA LEU A 66 15.32 -1.67 -1.49
C LEU A 66 14.28 -1.98 -0.41
N LEU A 67 13.19 -1.24 -0.42
CA LEU A 67 12.15 -1.37 0.60
C LEU A 67 11.51 -2.77 0.57
N GLY A 68 11.42 -3.39 1.73
CA GLY A 68 10.62 -4.57 1.96
C GLY A 68 9.19 -4.20 2.32
N LEU A 69 8.23 -5.06 1.98
CA LEU A 69 6.80 -4.78 2.16
C LEU A 69 6.39 -4.60 3.62
N ARG A 70 7.12 -5.19 4.58
CA ARG A 70 6.88 -4.95 6.02
C ARG A 70 7.02 -3.49 6.42
N SER A 71 7.73 -2.66 5.67
CA SER A 71 7.78 -1.20 5.92
C SER A 71 6.43 -0.53 5.78
N MET A 72 5.48 -1.08 5.01
CA MET A 72 4.12 -0.55 4.96
C MET A 72 3.39 -0.69 6.29
N ALA A 73 3.75 -1.65 7.16
CA ALA A 73 3.14 -1.81 8.47
C ALA A 73 3.29 -0.55 9.35
N LEU A 74 4.40 0.19 9.18
CA LEU A 74 4.64 1.45 9.89
C LEU A 74 3.63 2.52 9.46
N GLY A 75 3.41 2.67 8.14
CA GLY A 75 2.42 3.58 7.60
C GLY A 75 0.97 3.16 7.90
N ASN A 76 0.68 1.86 7.84
CA ASN A 76 -0.63 1.31 8.22
C ASN A 76 -0.96 1.62 9.69
N ALA A 77 0.04 1.62 10.59
CA ALA A 77 -0.16 2.01 11.97
C ALA A 77 -0.62 3.48 12.11
N TYR A 78 -0.08 4.39 11.30
CA TYR A 78 -0.57 5.76 11.22
C TYR A 78 -1.99 5.81 10.63
N LEU A 79 -2.22 5.19 9.47
CA LEU A 79 -3.52 5.22 8.77
C LEU A 79 -4.67 4.63 9.62
N ALA A 80 -4.38 3.59 10.42
CA ALA A 80 -5.34 3.03 11.37
C ALA A 80 -5.54 3.94 12.59
N SER A 81 -4.46 4.49 13.16
CA SER A 81 -4.53 5.27 14.41
C SER A 81 -5.06 6.69 14.23
N CYS A 82 -4.96 7.27 13.03
CA CYS A 82 -5.49 8.60 12.75
C CYS A 82 -7.03 8.61 12.75
N GLY A 83 -7.68 7.45 12.62
CA GLY A 83 -9.14 7.29 12.67
C GLY A 83 -9.88 7.84 11.44
N LEU A 84 -9.21 8.60 10.57
CA LEU A 84 -9.84 9.26 9.41
C LEU A 84 -10.19 8.26 8.31
N VAL A 85 -9.27 7.35 7.97
CA VAL A 85 -9.43 6.43 6.82
C VAL A 85 -10.63 5.51 7.01
N GLY A 86 -10.72 4.84 8.16
CA GLY A 86 -11.84 3.94 8.46
C GLY A 86 -13.19 4.67 8.61
N THR A 87 -13.18 5.89 9.15
CA THR A 87 -14.41 6.65 9.44
C THR A 87 -14.96 7.36 8.20
N VAL A 88 -14.09 7.99 7.41
CA VAL A 88 -14.47 8.81 6.24
C VAL A 88 -14.45 7.99 4.95
N GLY A 89 -13.73 6.86 4.90
CA GLY A 89 -13.62 6.00 3.71
C GLY A 89 -14.94 5.66 3.02
N PRO A 90 -16.00 5.23 3.74
CA PRO A 90 -17.31 4.97 3.13
C PRO A 90 -17.95 6.20 2.46
N VAL A 91 -17.70 7.40 3.00
CA VAL A 91 -18.18 8.68 2.41
C VAL A 91 -17.46 8.93 1.09
N LEU A 92 -16.14 8.73 1.03
CA LEU A 92 -15.35 8.88 -0.21
C LEU A 92 -15.81 7.90 -1.28
N ALA A 93 -16.08 6.65 -0.91
CA ALA A 93 -16.52 5.61 -1.85
C ALA A 93 -17.86 5.98 -2.51
N ARG A 94 -18.85 6.41 -1.71
CA ARG A 94 -20.15 6.87 -2.22
C ARG A 94 -20.02 8.09 -3.11
N LEU A 95 -19.23 9.10 -2.70
CA LEU A 95 -19.02 10.29 -3.52
C LEU A 95 -18.38 9.94 -4.88
N ALA A 96 -17.40 9.04 -4.87
CA ALA A 96 -16.75 8.55 -6.08
C ALA A 96 -17.72 7.77 -6.98
N ASP A 97 -18.63 6.97 -6.41
CA ASP A 97 -19.67 6.26 -7.17
C ASP A 97 -20.70 7.22 -7.76
N GLU A 98 -21.15 8.20 -6.98
CA GLU A 98 -22.16 9.17 -7.42
C GLU A 98 -21.66 10.07 -8.56
N LEU A 99 -20.38 10.47 -8.49
CA LEU A 99 -19.78 11.35 -9.49
C LEU A 99 -19.12 10.59 -10.64
N ASP A 100 -18.86 9.29 -10.51
CA ASP A 100 -17.98 8.53 -11.41
C ASP A 100 -16.62 9.23 -11.59
N GLU A 101 -16.05 9.70 -10.48
CA GLU A 101 -14.77 10.41 -10.41
C GLU A 101 -13.89 9.86 -9.30
N THR A 102 -12.59 10.13 -9.40
CA THR A 102 -11.65 9.78 -8.32
C THR A 102 -11.82 10.76 -7.16
N VAL A 103 -11.97 10.22 -5.95
CA VAL A 103 -12.08 11.03 -4.72
C VAL A 103 -10.91 10.71 -3.81
N THR A 104 -10.28 11.73 -3.24
CA THR A 104 -9.14 11.59 -2.31
C THR A 104 -9.43 12.26 -0.97
N LEU A 105 -8.70 11.81 0.06
CA LEU A 105 -8.63 12.43 1.38
C LEU A 105 -7.18 12.79 1.68
N ALA A 106 -6.93 14.06 1.94
CA ALA A 106 -5.63 14.59 2.34
C ALA A 106 -5.66 15.08 3.78
N VAL A 107 -4.55 14.97 4.52
CA VAL A 107 -4.37 15.54 5.85
C VAL A 107 -3.28 16.62 5.83
N PRO A 108 -3.30 17.58 6.77
CA PRO A 108 -2.18 18.50 6.95
C PRO A 108 -0.89 17.75 7.28
N ASP A 109 0.20 18.07 6.57
CA ASP A 109 1.52 17.54 6.89
C ASP A 109 2.60 18.59 6.65
N ALA A 110 3.14 19.14 7.75
CA ALA A 110 4.00 20.32 7.71
C ALA A 110 3.39 21.44 6.85
N ASP A 111 4.07 21.87 5.78
CA ASP A 111 3.58 22.85 4.80
C ASP A 111 2.94 22.22 3.55
N GLY A 112 2.73 20.91 3.54
CA GLY A 112 2.08 20.15 2.49
C GLY A 112 0.73 19.55 2.91
N ALA A 113 0.13 18.83 1.97
CA ALA A 113 -1.06 18.01 2.17
C ALA A 113 -0.71 16.56 1.81
N ARG A 114 -0.81 15.64 2.77
CA ARG A 114 -0.50 14.23 2.55
C ARG A 114 -1.76 13.42 2.24
N LEU A 115 -1.75 12.64 1.17
CA LEU A 115 -2.84 11.74 0.84
C LEU A 115 -2.86 10.52 1.76
N VAL A 116 -4.01 10.26 2.36
CA VAL A 116 -4.21 9.15 3.32
C VAL A 116 -5.27 8.15 2.88
N ALA A 117 -6.17 8.54 1.97
CA ALA A 117 -7.13 7.63 1.36
C ALA A 117 -7.50 8.08 -0.05
N GLN A 118 -7.94 7.11 -0.87
CA GLN A 118 -8.40 7.35 -2.23
C GLN A 118 -9.44 6.30 -2.61
N SER A 119 -10.48 6.74 -3.33
CA SER A 119 -11.41 5.88 -4.05
C SER A 119 -11.23 6.15 -5.53
N THR A 120 -10.53 5.26 -6.23
CA THR A 120 -10.24 5.38 -7.67
C THR A 120 -11.38 4.82 -8.52
N ARG A 121 -11.59 5.40 -9.71
CA ARG A 121 -12.49 4.87 -10.74
C ARG A 121 -11.73 4.64 -12.05
N ARG A 122 -12.20 3.70 -12.88
CA ARG A 122 -11.46 2.96 -13.93
C ARG A 122 -10.97 3.78 -15.15
N ARG A 123 -11.07 5.12 -15.14
CA ARG A 123 -10.85 5.97 -16.33
C ARG A 123 -9.94 7.19 -16.11
N ALA A 124 -9.13 7.21 -15.07
CA ALA A 124 -8.14 8.30 -14.91
C ALA A 124 -7.06 8.20 -16.00
N VAL A 125 -6.99 9.19 -16.90
CA VAL A 125 -5.97 9.33 -17.96
C VAL A 125 -4.86 10.33 -17.54
N TYR A 126 -4.94 10.83 -16.32
CA TYR A 126 -4.05 11.85 -15.74
C TYR A 126 -3.16 11.26 -14.64
N LEU A 127 -2.23 12.06 -14.12
CA LEU A 127 -1.31 11.68 -13.05
C LEU A 127 -2.10 11.19 -11.82
N ALA A 128 -1.94 9.90 -11.54
CA ALA A 128 -2.55 9.28 -10.38
C ALA A 128 -1.67 9.52 -9.15
N PHE A 129 -2.18 10.32 -8.20
CA PHE A 129 -1.60 10.37 -6.86
C PHE A 129 -1.94 9.10 -6.08
N HIS A 130 -1.07 8.74 -5.14
CA HIS A 130 -1.19 7.54 -4.31
C HIS A 130 -1.22 7.89 -2.83
N VAL A 131 -1.76 6.99 -2.01
CA VAL A 131 -1.69 7.10 -0.55
C VAL A 131 -0.22 7.16 -0.12
N GLY A 132 0.09 8.15 0.73
CA GLY A 132 1.44 8.48 1.18
C GLY A 132 2.05 9.67 0.45
N ASP A 133 1.60 10.02 -0.75
CA ASP A 133 2.12 11.17 -1.50
C ASP A 133 1.88 12.47 -0.73
N VAL A 134 2.91 13.31 -0.66
CA VAL A 134 2.81 14.68 -0.14
C VAL A 134 2.67 15.62 -1.33
N LEU A 135 1.71 16.52 -1.23
CA LEU A 135 1.41 17.52 -2.24
C LEU A 135 1.75 18.92 -1.71
N PRO A 136 2.37 19.80 -2.53
CA PRO A 136 2.69 21.16 -2.10
C PRO A 136 1.41 21.98 -1.93
N SER A 137 1.28 22.65 -0.78
CA SER A 137 0.01 23.26 -0.41
C SER A 137 -0.43 24.40 -1.34
N ASP A 138 0.53 25.08 -1.95
CA ASP A 138 0.30 26.24 -2.80
C ASP A 138 0.01 25.92 -4.27
N ARG A 139 0.13 24.65 -4.67
CA ARG A 139 -0.21 24.19 -6.01
C ARG A 139 -1.44 23.31 -6.07
N THR A 140 -2.00 22.88 -4.93
CA THR A 140 -3.12 21.94 -4.90
C THR A 140 -4.34 22.51 -4.19
N ALA A 141 -5.54 22.13 -4.64
CA ALA A 141 -6.79 22.57 -4.00
C ALA A 141 -6.87 22.12 -2.53
N ALA A 142 -6.49 20.87 -2.24
CA ALA A 142 -6.41 20.33 -0.88
C ALA A 142 -5.47 21.16 0.00
N GLY A 143 -4.28 21.47 -0.51
CA GLY A 143 -3.33 22.36 0.13
C GLY A 143 -3.88 23.73 0.49
N VAL A 144 -4.54 24.37 -0.48
CA VAL A 144 -5.12 25.71 -0.32
C VAL A 144 -6.21 25.72 0.76
N VAL A 145 -7.12 24.74 0.77
CA VAL A 145 -8.17 24.70 1.80
C VAL A 145 -7.60 24.43 3.20
N LEU A 146 -6.56 23.60 3.31
CA LEU A 146 -5.89 23.32 4.59
C LEU A 146 -5.08 24.53 5.09
N ALA A 147 -4.39 25.24 4.18
CA ALA A 147 -3.72 26.50 4.49
C ALA A 147 -4.69 27.61 4.93
N GLY A 148 -5.98 27.44 4.60
CA GLY A 148 -7.10 28.15 5.21
C GLY A 148 -7.13 28.11 6.74
N TYR A 149 -6.38 27.23 7.40
CA TYR A 149 -6.35 27.10 8.86
C TYR A 149 -4.95 27.30 9.45
N TRP A 150 -4.00 27.79 8.64
CA TRP A 150 -2.65 28.08 9.10
C TRP A 150 -2.56 29.35 9.93
N ASP A 151 -1.66 29.31 10.91
CA ASP A 151 -1.08 30.46 11.60
C ASP A 151 0.14 31.00 10.82
N GLU A 152 0.69 32.13 11.27
CA GLU A 152 1.84 32.74 10.58
C GLU A 152 3.12 31.90 10.72
N ASP A 153 3.29 31.13 11.80
CA ASP A 153 4.43 30.23 11.98
C ASP A 153 4.45 29.14 10.90
N ARG A 154 3.28 28.64 10.51
CA ARG A 154 3.16 27.71 9.39
C ARG A 154 3.49 28.37 8.04
N PHE A 155 3.09 29.62 7.83
CA PHE A 155 3.51 30.38 6.64
C PHE A 155 5.02 30.65 6.61
N VAL A 156 5.66 30.86 7.77
CA VAL A 156 7.13 30.93 7.89
C VAL A 156 7.78 29.61 7.47
N THR A 157 7.25 28.48 7.96
CA THR A 157 7.75 27.13 7.59
C THR A 157 7.66 26.89 6.08
N TRP A 158 6.52 27.22 5.48
CA TRP A 158 6.30 27.14 4.04
C TRP A 158 7.28 28.02 3.25
N ARG A 159 7.54 29.26 3.69
CA ARG A 159 8.52 30.16 3.06
C ARG A 159 9.93 29.57 3.10
N HIS A 160 10.35 29.06 4.26
CA HIS A 160 11.65 28.42 4.40
C HIS A 160 11.81 27.22 3.46
N ARG A 161 10.80 26.34 3.40
CA ARG A 161 10.81 25.20 2.46
C ARG A 161 10.94 25.67 1.02
N ARG A 162 10.17 26.67 0.61
CA ARG A 162 10.23 27.21 -0.77
C ARG A 162 11.56 27.86 -1.12
N THR A 163 12.25 28.47 -0.16
CA THR A 163 13.60 28.98 -0.39
C THR A 163 14.61 27.84 -0.56
N ALA A 164 14.47 26.76 0.22
CA ALA A 164 15.35 25.59 0.15
C ALA A 164 15.10 24.71 -1.09
N ASP A 165 13.84 24.60 -1.52
CA ASP A 165 13.39 23.81 -2.68
C ASP A 165 12.51 24.67 -3.60
N PRO A 166 13.10 25.57 -4.40
CA PRO A 166 12.35 26.51 -5.23
C PRO A 166 11.63 25.86 -6.42
N LEU A 167 11.97 24.62 -6.75
CA LEU A 167 11.41 23.87 -7.89
C LEU A 167 10.44 22.75 -7.48
N ASP A 168 10.16 22.62 -6.18
CA ASP A 168 9.33 21.56 -5.60
C ASP A 168 9.85 20.13 -5.88
N ALA A 169 11.17 19.95 -5.99
CA ALA A 169 11.79 18.63 -6.22
C ALA A 169 11.56 17.66 -5.04
N GLY A 170 11.29 18.18 -3.85
CA GLY A 170 10.90 17.42 -2.66
C GLY A 170 9.47 16.86 -2.69
N PHE A 171 8.67 17.20 -3.70
CA PHE A 171 7.32 16.67 -3.91
C PHE A 171 7.28 15.77 -5.15
N PRO A 172 7.80 14.54 -5.10
CA PRO A 172 7.94 13.66 -6.27
C PRO A 172 6.61 13.22 -6.89
N ALA A 173 5.50 13.48 -6.20
CA ALA A 173 4.15 13.22 -6.68
C ALA A 173 3.65 14.30 -7.68
N VAL A 174 4.28 15.47 -7.73
CA VAL A 174 3.95 16.52 -8.70
C VAL A 174 5.12 16.78 -9.64
N PRO A 175 4.88 17.17 -10.90
CA PRO A 175 5.96 17.60 -11.77
C PRO A 175 6.74 18.77 -11.14
N ALA A 176 8.06 18.63 -11.09
CA ALA A 176 8.95 19.71 -10.68
C ALA A 176 8.78 20.91 -11.61
N LEU A 177 8.92 22.11 -11.05
CA LEU A 177 8.83 23.33 -11.83
C LEU A 177 10.04 23.49 -12.74
N ALA A 178 9.80 23.98 -13.95
CA ALA A 178 10.88 24.30 -14.89
C ALA A 178 11.72 25.50 -14.42
N ALA A 179 11.12 26.44 -13.68
CA ALA A 179 11.79 27.59 -13.08
C ALA A 179 11.03 28.09 -11.84
N PRO A 180 11.67 28.86 -10.95
CA PRO A 180 10.98 29.50 -9.83
C PRO A 180 9.88 30.45 -10.30
N VAL A 181 8.74 30.43 -9.61
CA VAL A 181 7.56 31.25 -9.95
C VAL A 181 7.56 32.55 -9.13
N ALA A 182 7.53 33.70 -9.82
CA ALA A 182 7.39 35.02 -9.21
C ALA A 182 6.02 35.21 -8.54
N ASP A 183 5.95 36.03 -7.50
CA ASP A 183 4.73 36.38 -6.75
C ASP A 183 3.91 35.21 -6.18
N ARG A 184 4.49 34.01 -6.17
CA ARG A 184 3.82 32.77 -5.76
C ARG A 184 3.29 32.82 -4.31
N GLU A 185 3.88 33.63 -3.42
CA GLU A 185 3.31 33.87 -2.09
C GLU A 185 2.05 34.72 -2.11
N ALA A 186 2.06 35.84 -2.83
CA ALA A 186 0.87 36.70 -2.95
C ALA A 186 -0.29 35.89 -3.56
N VAL A 187 -0.03 35.19 -4.65
CA VAL A 187 -1.00 34.31 -5.32
C VAL A 187 -1.52 33.22 -4.37
N PHE A 188 -0.64 32.59 -3.59
CA PHE A 188 -1.06 31.56 -2.63
C PHE A 188 -1.95 32.15 -1.52
N ARG A 189 -1.57 33.29 -0.94
CA ARG A 189 -2.36 33.97 0.10
C ARG A 189 -3.73 34.40 -0.43
N ASP A 190 -3.81 34.89 -1.66
CA ASP A 190 -5.09 35.26 -2.29
C ASP A 190 -5.99 34.03 -2.50
N ARG A 191 -5.43 32.91 -2.96
CA ARG A 191 -6.17 31.64 -3.09
C ARG A 191 -6.67 31.14 -1.74
N VAL A 192 -5.84 31.21 -0.71
CA VAL A 192 -6.21 30.83 0.67
C VAL A 192 -7.33 31.72 1.19
N ALA A 193 -7.26 33.04 1.00
CA ALA A 193 -8.30 33.98 1.41
C ALA A 193 -9.64 33.70 0.68
N ALA A 194 -9.58 33.45 -0.63
CA ALA A 194 -10.76 33.08 -1.42
C ALA A 194 -11.37 31.74 -0.97
N ALA A 195 -10.53 30.74 -0.66
CA ALA A 195 -10.97 29.45 -0.17
C ALA A 195 -11.63 29.54 1.22
N ARG A 196 -11.07 30.35 2.14
CA ARG A 196 -11.68 30.66 3.45
C ARG A 196 -13.07 31.26 3.29
N ALA A 197 -13.24 32.21 2.36
CA ALA A 197 -14.51 32.88 2.14
C ALA A 197 -15.60 31.97 1.54
N ARG A 198 -15.21 31.00 0.71
CA ARG A 198 -16.15 30.13 -0.05
C ARG A 198 -16.36 28.75 0.56
N GLY A 199 -15.43 28.29 1.39
CA GLY A 199 -15.40 26.94 1.99
C GLY A 199 -14.87 25.85 1.04
N TRP A 200 -14.24 26.20 -0.07
CA TRP A 200 -13.68 25.26 -1.05
C TRP A 200 -12.63 25.94 -1.93
N ALA A 201 -11.79 25.16 -2.61
CA ALA A 201 -10.82 25.64 -3.59
C ALA A 201 -10.89 24.84 -4.90
N LEU A 202 -10.52 25.51 -5.99
CA LEU A 202 -10.29 24.91 -7.30
C LEU A 202 -8.80 24.91 -7.61
N ASP A 203 -8.34 23.77 -8.10
CA ASP A 203 -7.14 23.60 -8.87
C ASP A 203 -7.57 23.38 -10.33
N ASP A 204 -7.38 24.41 -11.14
CA ASP A 204 -7.56 24.37 -12.58
C ASP A 204 -6.17 24.23 -13.22
N GLN A 205 -5.71 22.99 -13.36
CA GLN A 205 -4.48 22.62 -14.07
C GLN A 205 -3.18 23.20 -13.47
N TRP A 206 -3.12 23.44 -12.15
CA TRP A 206 -1.93 23.96 -11.46
C TRP A 206 -0.84 22.90 -11.25
N VAL A 207 -1.24 21.63 -11.16
CA VAL A 207 -0.30 20.51 -11.06
C VAL A 207 0.19 20.10 -12.44
N GLU A 208 -0.75 19.80 -13.34
CA GLU A 208 -0.47 19.42 -14.73
C GLU A 208 -1.63 19.83 -15.65
N PRO A 209 -1.35 20.03 -16.97
CA PRO A 209 -2.40 20.28 -17.95
C PRO A 209 -3.45 19.17 -17.96
N GLY A 210 -4.71 19.56 -18.07
CA GLY A 210 -5.85 18.65 -18.08
C GLY A 210 -6.39 18.25 -16.71
N LEU A 211 -5.62 18.30 -15.62
CA LEU A 211 -6.10 17.92 -14.29
C LEU A 211 -6.94 19.03 -13.64
N LEU A 212 -8.17 18.68 -13.23
CA LEU A 212 -9.05 19.55 -12.44
C LEU A 212 -9.29 18.93 -11.07
N VAL A 213 -9.12 19.72 -9.99
CA VAL A 213 -9.37 19.25 -8.62
C VAL A 213 -10.19 20.26 -7.84
N VAL A 214 -11.32 19.81 -7.28
CA VAL A 214 -12.15 20.60 -6.37
C VAL A 214 -12.01 20.03 -4.97
N ALA A 215 -11.62 20.86 -3.99
CA ALA A 215 -11.41 20.41 -2.62
C ALA A 215 -12.19 21.25 -1.60
N ALA A 216 -12.59 20.60 -0.52
CA ALA A 216 -13.22 21.24 0.63
C ALA A 216 -12.64 20.68 1.95
N PRO A 217 -12.47 21.51 2.98
CA PRO A 217 -11.91 21.08 4.25
C PRO A 217 -12.93 20.28 5.07
N VAL A 218 -12.46 19.30 5.82
CA VAL A 218 -13.22 18.57 6.85
C VAL A 218 -12.69 19.03 8.20
N CYS A 219 -13.58 19.59 9.02
CA CYS A 219 -13.22 20.14 10.32
C CYS A 219 -13.61 19.21 11.47
N ASP A 220 -12.83 19.25 12.54
CA ASP A 220 -13.26 18.69 13.81
C ASP A 220 -14.28 19.60 14.52
N ARG A 221 -14.78 19.15 15.68
CA ARG A 221 -15.71 19.94 16.51
C ARG A 221 -15.15 21.27 17.00
N GLY A 222 -13.82 21.41 17.05
CA GLY A 222 -13.15 22.66 17.42
C GLY A 222 -13.04 23.65 16.26
N GLY A 223 -13.52 23.30 15.07
CA GLY A 223 -13.41 24.13 13.87
C GLY A 223 -12.01 24.11 13.25
N ARG A 224 -11.16 23.15 13.64
CA ARG A 224 -9.84 22.95 13.02
C ARG A 224 -10.00 22.00 11.84
N ALA A 225 -9.43 22.35 10.69
CA ALA A 225 -9.35 21.42 9.57
C ALA A 225 -8.42 20.23 9.91
N VAL A 226 -8.98 19.03 9.89
CA VAL A 226 -8.25 17.77 10.12
C VAL A 226 -7.95 17.01 8.83
N ALA A 227 -8.72 17.29 7.77
CA ALA A 227 -8.51 16.73 6.44
C ALA A 227 -9.11 17.63 5.35
N ALA A 228 -8.91 17.24 4.09
CA ALA A 228 -9.58 17.80 2.93
C ALA A 228 -10.06 16.67 2.02
N ILE A 229 -11.32 16.72 1.61
CA ILE A 229 -11.88 15.82 0.58
C ILE A 229 -11.73 16.51 -0.77
N SER A 230 -11.20 15.79 -1.76
CA SER A 230 -11.03 16.31 -3.12
C SER A 230 -11.67 15.41 -4.16
N VAL A 231 -12.28 16.01 -5.18
CA VAL A 231 -12.77 15.34 -6.38
C VAL A 231 -11.84 15.68 -7.53
N LEU A 232 -11.28 14.66 -8.18
CA LEU A 232 -10.34 14.78 -9.28
C LEU A 232 -11.02 14.40 -10.60
N SER A 233 -10.91 15.27 -11.59
CA SER A 233 -11.46 15.09 -12.93
C SER A 233 -10.46 15.58 -13.99
N HIS A 234 -10.86 15.53 -15.25
CA HIS A 234 -10.05 15.95 -16.38
C HIS A 234 -10.82 16.92 -17.27
N THR A 235 -10.15 17.90 -17.87
CA THR A 235 -10.77 18.92 -18.75
C THR A 235 -11.48 18.36 -19.97
N SER A 236 -11.18 17.11 -20.36
CA SER A 236 -11.93 16.40 -21.42
C SER A 236 -13.35 16.01 -20.99
N ARG A 237 -13.69 16.11 -19.71
CA ARG A 237 -15.04 15.92 -19.18
C ARG A 237 -15.69 17.28 -19.03
N ASP A 238 -16.93 17.40 -19.49
CA ASP A 238 -17.76 18.57 -19.24
C ASP A 238 -18.28 18.51 -17.79
N LEU A 239 -17.43 18.94 -16.85
CA LEU A 239 -17.71 18.86 -15.43
C LEU A 239 -18.28 20.18 -14.92
N ASP A 240 -19.58 20.21 -14.63
CA ASP A 240 -20.20 21.34 -13.94
C ASP A 240 -19.80 21.34 -12.45
N VAL A 241 -18.70 22.03 -12.16
CA VAL A 241 -18.18 22.20 -10.79
C VAL A 241 -19.25 22.79 -9.88
N THR A 242 -20.01 23.78 -10.35
CA THR A 242 -20.93 24.56 -9.54
C THR A 242 -22.26 23.87 -9.28
N GLY A 243 -22.87 23.28 -10.30
CA GLY A 243 -24.19 22.65 -10.20
C GLY A 243 -24.14 21.16 -9.84
N VAL A 244 -23.05 20.46 -10.15
CA VAL A 244 -22.96 19.00 -9.92
C VAL A 244 -21.99 18.64 -8.80
N VAL A 245 -20.74 19.09 -8.87
CA VAL A 245 -19.67 18.63 -7.95
C VAL A 245 -19.79 19.25 -6.58
N LEU A 246 -19.87 20.58 -6.49
CA LEU A 246 -19.85 21.30 -5.21
C LEU A 246 -21.00 20.92 -4.26
N PRO A 247 -22.27 20.76 -4.71
CA PRO A 247 -23.34 20.34 -3.81
C PRO A 247 -23.07 18.96 -3.18
N ARG A 248 -22.56 18.00 -3.97
CA ARG A 248 -22.24 16.64 -3.51
C ARG A 248 -21.02 16.60 -2.61
N LEU A 249 -19.97 17.34 -2.98
CA LEU A 249 -18.78 17.48 -2.14
C LEU A 249 -19.12 18.10 -0.78
N ARG A 250 -19.97 19.14 -0.74
CA ARG A 250 -20.42 19.75 0.53
C ARG A 250 -21.23 18.78 1.38
N ALA A 251 -22.14 18.01 0.77
CA ALA A 251 -22.90 16.98 1.48
C ALA A 251 -21.98 15.90 2.06
N ALA A 252 -20.99 15.45 1.29
CA ALA A 252 -19.98 14.49 1.74
C ALA A 252 -19.11 15.04 2.87
N VAL A 253 -18.68 16.32 2.81
CA VAL A 253 -17.95 16.97 3.90
C VAL A 253 -18.79 17.02 5.17
N ALA A 254 -20.05 17.48 5.08
CA ALA A 254 -20.94 17.55 6.24
C ALA A 254 -21.19 16.16 6.86
N GLU A 255 -21.32 15.12 6.03
CA GLU A 255 -21.42 13.74 6.51
C GLU A 255 -20.12 13.32 7.22
N ALA A 256 -18.96 13.56 6.62
CA ALA A 256 -17.67 13.22 7.21
C ALA A 256 -17.47 13.90 8.59
N GLU A 257 -17.79 15.19 8.70
CA GLU A 257 -17.73 15.94 9.95
C GLU A 257 -18.68 15.37 11.01
N ALA A 258 -19.91 15.00 10.62
CA ALA A 258 -20.89 14.40 11.52
C ALA A 258 -20.42 13.04 12.06
N VAL A 259 -19.90 12.16 11.19
CA VAL A 259 -19.41 10.83 11.60
C VAL A 259 -18.17 10.97 12.49
N LEU A 260 -17.24 11.88 12.17
CA LEU A 260 -16.07 12.16 13.01
C LEU A 260 -16.47 12.68 14.39
N GLY A 261 -17.46 13.57 14.47
CA GLY A 261 -18.02 14.02 15.73
C GLY A 261 -18.59 12.86 16.55
N ALA A 262 -19.39 11.99 15.94
CA ALA A 262 -19.98 10.84 16.62
C ALA A 262 -18.90 9.88 17.18
N ALA A 263 -17.85 9.59 16.42
CA ALA A 263 -16.76 8.70 16.80
C ALA A 263 -15.99 9.17 18.06
N VAL A 264 -15.83 10.49 18.26
CA VAL A 264 -15.18 11.06 19.46
C VAL A 264 -16.03 10.89 20.72
N SER A 265 -17.34 10.61 20.59
CA SER A 265 -18.28 10.50 21.72
C SER A 265 -18.52 9.06 22.18
N GLY A 266 -18.17 8.07 21.35
CA GLY A 266 -18.21 6.65 21.70
C GLY A 266 -16.87 6.22 22.29
N ALA A 267 -16.86 5.79 23.55
CA ALA A 267 -15.71 5.07 24.09
C ALA A 267 -15.47 3.80 23.24
N PRO A 268 -14.22 3.39 22.98
CA PRO A 268 -13.96 2.17 22.23
C PRO A 268 -14.53 0.97 22.98
N SER A 269 -15.42 0.21 22.34
CA SER A 269 -15.81 -1.12 22.79
C SER A 269 -14.63 -2.06 22.61
N SER A 270 -14.15 -2.62 23.72
CA SER A 270 -13.16 -3.69 23.74
C SER A 270 -13.76 -4.99 23.20
N SER A 271 -13.30 -5.44 22.03
CA SER A 271 -13.41 -6.85 21.60
C SER A 271 -12.48 -7.13 20.42
N ASP A 272 -11.52 -8.04 20.64
CA ASP A 272 -10.71 -8.90 19.74
C ASP A 272 -9.98 -8.26 18.52
N ASP A 273 -8.73 -8.57 18.14
CA ASP A 273 -8.02 -9.85 18.26
C ASP A 273 -6.46 -9.70 18.20
N GLY A 274 -5.79 -10.54 19.01
CA GLY A 274 -4.47 -11.21 18.92
C GLY A 274 -3.25 -10.77 18.08
N GLY A 275 -3.14 -9.55 17.52
CA GLY A 275 -2.11 -9.25 16.51
C GLY A 275 -0.72 -8.79 16.98
N SER A 276 -0.61 -7.96 18.04
CA SER A 276 0.66 -7.24 18.33
C SER A 276 1.68 -8.02 19.15
N ALA A 277 1.25 -9.05 19.89
CA ALA A 277 2.14 -9.91 20.66
C ALA A 277 3.16 -10.65 19.76
N GLY A 278 2.82 -10.88 18.49
CA GLY A 278 3.66 -11.55 17.50
C GLY A 278 4.93 -10.78 17.14
N SER A 279 4.89 -9.45 17.00
CA SER A 279 6.05 -8.65 16.53
C SER A 279 7.20 -8.61 17.57
N ALA A 280 6.85 -8.46 18.86
CA ALA A 280 7.82 -8.51 19.96
C ALA A 280 8.26 -9.94 20.34
N MET A 281 7.44 -10.96 20.04
CA MET A 281 7.79 -12.37 20.19
C MET A 281 8.70 -12.85 19.05
N LEU A 282 8.47 -12.41 17.80
CA LEU A 282 9.38 -12.58 16.67
C LEU A 282 10.75 -11.94 16.96
N ALA A 283 10.78 -10.72 17.51
CA ALA A 283 12.04 -10.07 17.86
C ALA A 283 12.87 -10.84 18.91
N ARG A 284 12.23 -11.60 19.81
CA ARG A 284 12.88 -12.51 20.76
C ARG A 284 13.34 -13.81 20.09
N SER A 285 12.46 -14.44 19.29
CA SER A 285 12.78 -15.69 18.58
C SER A 285 13.92 -15.51 17.57
N VAL A 286 13.96 -14.37 16.87
CA VAL A 286 15.03 -14.01 15.91
C VAL A 286 16.35 -13.68 16.62
N LYS A 287 16.31 -13.22 17.87
CA LYS A 287 17.52 -12.97 18.67
C LYS A 287 18.19 -14.27 19.10
N ASP A 288 17.41 -15.26 19.50
CA ASP A 288 17.91 -16.55 19.96
C ASP A 288 18.59 -17.36 18.84
N GLU A 289 18.26 -17.09 17.57
CA GLU A 289 18.85 -17.75 16.40
C GLU A 289 20.18 -17.15 15.91
N VAL A 290 20.54 -15.89 16.23
CA VAL A 290 21.55 -15.17 15.40
C VAL A 290 22.62 -14.30 16.09
N GLY A 291 22.63 -14.15 17.42
CA GLY A 291 23.77 -13.53 18.12
C GLY A 291 24.03 -12.02 17.83
N MET A 292 25.29 -11.59 17.96
CA MET A 292 25.73 -10.19 18.21
C MET A 292 25.41 -9.12 17.14
N ASP A 293 24.98 -9.50 15.93
CA ASP A 293 24.74 -8.56 14.82
C ASP A 293 23.30 -8.02 14.75
N PHE A 294 22.38 -8.57 15.56
CA PHE A 294 20.98 -8.14 15.60
C PHE A 294 20.78 -6.97 16.57
N LEU A 295 20.23 -5.86 16.07
CA LEU A 295 20.01 -4.65 16.85
C LEU A 295 18.63 -4.65 17.51
N GLU A 296 18.54 -5.24 18.70
CA GLU A 296 17.28 -5.42 19.43
C GLU A 296 16.52 -4.10 19.72
N THR A 297 17.24 -3.01 20.04
CA THR A 297 16.61 -1.70 20.28
C THR A 297 15.87 -1.18 19.05
N LEU A 298 16.37 -1.45 17.84
CA LEU A 298 15.71 -1.08 16.59
C LEU A 298 14.42 -1.90 16.41
N ALA A 299 14.50 -3.22 16.55
CA ALA A 299 13.33 -4.10 16.43
C ALA A 299 12.22 -3.70 17.41
N ARG A 300 12.58 -3.42 18.67
CA ARG A 300 11.64 -2.97 19.71
C ARG A 300 11.01 -1.61 19.38
N GLY A 301 11.79 -0.68 18.84
CA GLY A 301 11.28 0.63 18.42
C GLY A 301 10.25 0.53 17.30
N LEU A 302 10.51 -0.30 16.28
CA LEU A 302 9.56 -0.56 15.18
C LEU A 302 8.27 -1.23 15.68
N ALA A 303 8.37 -2.16 16.63
CA ALA A 303 7.19 -2.75 17.27
C ALA A 303 6.33 -1.71 18.03
N VAL A 304 6.94 -0.67 18.61
CA VAL A 304 6.20 0.44 19.24
C VAL A 304 5.46 1.28 18.19
N VAL A 305 6.02 1.48 16.99
CA VAL A 305 5.30 2.14 15.88
C VAL A 305 4.08 1.32 15.47
N GLU A 306 4.25 0.02 15.27
CA GLU A 306 3.15 -0.88 14.88
C GLU A 306 2.02 -0.93 15.92
N ALA A 307 2.33 -0.78 17.21
CA ALA A 307 1.34 -0.81 18.29
C ALA A 307 0.26 0.28 18.17
N PHE A 308 0.55 1.41 17.49
CA PHE A 308 -0.42 2.47 17.29
C PHE A 308 -1.66 2.03 16.54
N ARG A 309 -1.57 0.98 15.70
CA ARG A 309 -2.72 0.45 14.95
C ARG A 309 -3.93 0.09 15.81
N HIS A 310 -3.70 -0.18 17.10
CA HIS A 310 -4.72 -0.57 18.07
C HIS A 310 -5.19 0.58 18.97
N ALA A 311 -4.74 1.81 18.71
CA ALA A 311 -5.03 2.97 19.56
C ALA A 311 -5.45 4.20 18.73
N PRO A 312 -6.69 4.22 18.22
CA PRO A 312 -7.30 5.44 17.68
C PRO A 312 -7.25 6.54 18.74
N GLY A 313 -6.58 7.65 18.47
CA GLY A 313 -6.36 8.74 19.45
C GLY A 313 -5.06 8.66 20.25
N GLY A 314 -4.15 7.73 19.90
CA GLY A 314 -2.79 7.71 20.40
C GLY A 314 -2.55 6.85 21.64
N LEU A 315 -1.27 6.66 21.97
CA LEU A 315 -0.79 5.76 23.02
C LEU A 315 -0.22 6.53 24.22
N SER A 316 -0.50 6.03 25.43
CA SER A 316 0.36 6.36 26.58
C SER A 316 1.57 5.44 26.60
N ALA A 317 2.62 5.81 27.33
CA ALA A 317 3.76 4.92 27.55
C ALA A 317 3.37 3.59 28.24
N SER A 318 2.29 3.56 29.02
CA SER A 318 1.77 2.33 29.63
C SER A 318 1.14 1.43 28.59
N ALA A 319 0.25 2.00 27.76
CA ALA A 319 -0.46 1.25 26.73
C ALA A 319 0.53 0.69 25.69
N ALA A 320 1.54 1.48 25.31
CA ALA A 320 2.61 1.01 24.43
C ALA A 320 3.39 -0.17 25.06
N ALA A 321 3.70 -0.10 26.36
CA ALA A 321 4.39 -1.19 27.07
C ALA A 321 3.56 -2.47 27.12
N GLU A 322 2.26 -2.34 27.39
CA GLU A 322 1.31 -3.45 27.44
C GLU A 322 1.15 -4.12 26.06
N LEU A 323 0.85 -3.34 25.01
CA LEU A 323 0.66 -3.85 23.65
C LEU A 323 1.90 -4.51 23.05
N THR A 324 3.10 -4.07 23.46
CA THR A 324 4.37 -4.60 22.94
C THR A 324 5.03 -5.62 23.87
N GLY A 325 4.54 -5.78 25.11
CA GLY A 325 5.21 -6.56 26.15
C GLY A 325 6.59 -6.04 26.55
N LEU A 326 6.89 -4.76 26.25
CA LEU A 326 8.18 -4.12 26.58
C LEU A 326 8.14 -3.48 27.98
N PRO A 327 9.30 -3.34 28.65
CA PRO A 327 9.38 -2.50 29.84
C PRO A 327 8.92 -1.07 29.53
N ARG A 328 8.13 -0.47 30.43
CA ARG A 328 7.58 0.88 30.26
C ARG A 328 8.64 1.94 29.93
N ALA A 329 9.82 1.86 30.54
CA ALA A 329 10.93 2.78 30.26
C ALA A 329 11.44 2.64 28.81
N THR A 330 11.49 1.43 28.27
CA THR A 330 11.87 1.15 26.88
C THR A 330 10.83 1.69 25.90
N ALA A 331 9.55 1.42 26.15
CA ALA A 331 8.46 1.94 25.32
C ALA A 331 8.43 3.48 25.31
N ARG A 332 8.57 4.12 26.49
CA ARG A 332 8.65 5.58 26.61
C ARG A 332 9.82 6.17 25.82
N ARG A 333 10.99 5.54 25.85
CA ARG A 333 12.16 6.00 25.09
C ARG A 333 11.93 5.90 23.58
N ALA A 334 11.33 4.81 23.11
CA ALA A 334 10.98 4.68 21.69
C ALA A 334 9.98 5.74 21.24
N LEU A 335 8.95 6.01 22.05
CA LEU A 335 7.97 7.08 21.80
C LEU A 335 8.64 8.47 21.76
N GLN A 336 9.59 8.74 22.66
CA GLN A 336 10.34 9.99 22.65
C GLN A 336 11.18 10.13 21.38
N VAL A 337 11.86 9.07 20.95
CA VAL A 337 12.62 9.07 19.68
C VAL A 337 11.70 9.41 18.49
N LEU A 338 10.47 8.89 18.46
CA LEU A 338 9.50 9.25 17.41
C LEU A 338 9.14 10.74 17.45
N CYS A 339 9.02 11.34 18.63
CA CYS A 339 8.81 12.78 18.76
C CYS A 339 10.03 13.58 18.29
N ASP A 340 11.23 13.19 18.73
CA ASP A 340 12.48 13.88 18.41
C ASP A 340 12.79 13.82 16.90
N THR A 341 12.32 12.76 16.22
CA THR A 341 12.47 12.56 14.77
C THR A 341 11.29 13.08 13.94
N GLY A 342 10.28 13.70 14.56
CA GLY A 342 9.13 14.29 13.86
C GLY A 342 8.09 13.29 13.35
N TYR A 343 8.15 12.02 13.76
CA TYR A 343 7.17 10.99 13.41
C TYR A 343 6.00 10.88 14.38
N ALA A 344 6.08 11.53 15.55
CA ALA A 344 4.99 11.58 16.51
C ALA A 344 4.95 12.92 17.25
N VAL A 345 3.82 13.22 17.87
CA VAL A 345 3.68 14.32 18.83
C VAL A 345 3.27 13.76 20.18
N ASN A 346 3.64 14.47 21.24
CA ASN A 346 3.22 14.18 22.60
C ASN A 346 2.36 15.33 23.12
N ASP A 347 1.10 15.04 23.41
CA ASP A 347 0.17 15.97 24.05
C ASP A 347 -0.25 15.40 25.41
N GLY A 348 0.16 16.07 26.49
CA GLY A 348 -0.22 15.68 27.86
C GLY A 348 0.17 14.25 28.26
N GLY A 349 1.18 13.63 27.62
CA GLY A 349 1.59 12.24 27.87
C GLY A 349 0.89 11.20 26.98
N ARG A 350 0.04 11.64 26.04
CA ARG A 350 -0.49 10.84 24.94
C ARG A 350 0.31 11.13 23.69
N PHE A 351 0.86 10.08 23.11
CA PHE A 351 1.63 10.14 21.87
C PHE A 351 0.72 9.82 20.70
N ALA A 352 0.82 10.55 19.60
CA ALA A 352 0.10 10.28 18.35
C ALA A 352 1.08 10.30 17.17
N LEU A 353 0.96 9.33 16.26
CA LEU A 353 1.77 9.33 15.04
C LEU A 353 1.38 10.51 14.13
N LEU A 354 2.38 11.07 13.48
CA LEU A 354 2.22 12.09 12.45
C LEU A 354 2.20 11.44 11.05
N PRO A 355 1.60 12.10 10.05
CA PRO A 355 1.56 11.60 8.67
C PRO A 355 2.96 11.33 8.08
N ALA A 356 3.99 12.05 8.56
CA ALA A 356 5.39 11.87 8.20
C ALA A 356 5.89 10.41 8.29
N VAL A 357 5.27 9.54 9.11
CA VAL A 357 5.60 8.10 9.16
C VAL A 357 5.47 7.42 7.78
N LEU A 358 4.61 7.95 6.91
CA LEU A 358 4.42 7.45 5.54
C LEU A 358 5.67 7.69 4.66
N ASP A 359 6.59 8.58 5.04
CA ASP A 359 7.89 8.78 4.36
C ASP A 359 8.86 7.61 4.58
N LEU A 360 8.54 6.67 5.47
CA LEU A 360 9.30 5.44 5.67
C LEU A 360 9.01 4.39 4.57
N GLY A 361 8.66 4.86 3.38
CA GLY A 361 8.52 4.06 2.17
C GLY A 361 7.09 3.75 1.73
N TYR A 362 6.07 4.23 2.43
CA TYR A 362 4.68 3.88 2.14
C TYR A 362 4.25 4.32 0.75
N ALA A 363 4.50 5.58 0.39
CA ALA A 363 4.12 6.16 -0.91
C ALA A 363 4.71 5.40 -2.11
N ARG A 364 5.91 4.82 -1.94
CA ARG A 364 6.56 4.02 -2.98
C ARG A 364 5.97 2.62 -3.05
N LEU A 365 5.75 2.00 -1.90
CA LEU A 365 5.25 0.62 -1.82
C LEU A 365 3.76 0.52 -2.17
N SER A 366 2.96 1.56 -1.89
CA SER A 366 1.54 1.64 -2.24
C SER A 366 1.27 1.66 -3.75
N ARG A 367 2.31 1.91 -4.57
CA ARG A 367 2.27 1.87 -6.04
C ARG A 367 2.50 0.46 -6.61
N LEU A 368 2.90 -0.50 -5.78
CA LEU A 368 3.19 -1.85 -6.26
C LEU A 368 1.90 -2.55 -6.71
N THR A 369 1.93 -3.06 -7.92
CA THR A 369 0.89 -3.93 -8.45
C THR A 369 0.98 -5.32 -7.82
N LEU A 370 -0.12 -6.09 -7.89
CA LEU A 370 -0.13 -7.49 -7.46
C LEU A 370 0.97 -8.33 -8.16
N ALA A 371 1.21 -8.05 -9.45
CA ALA A 371 2.24 -8.71 -10.23
C ALA A 371 3.64 -8.43 -9.69
N GLU A 372 3.99 -7.16 -9.44
CA GLU A 372 5.28 -6.77 -8.89
C GLU A 372 5.51 -7.32 -7.47
N LEU A 373 4.45 -7.35 -6.66
CA LEU A 373 4.47 -7.96 -5.33
C LEU A 373 4.75 -9.47 -5.41
N ALA A 374 4.10 -10.18 -6.33
CA ALA A 374 4.25 -11.63 -6.45
C ALA A 374 5.56 -12.06 -7.11
N GLN A 375 6.11 -11.24 -8.02
CA GLN A 375 7.23 -11.63 -8.90
C GLN A 375 8.45 -12.24 -8.16
N PRO A 376 8.93 -11.71 -7.02
CA PRO A 376 10.04 -12.32 -6.28
C PRO A 376 9.71 -13.73 -5.76
N HIS A 377 8.47 -13.94 -5.32
CA HIS A 377 8.00 -15.23 -4.82
C HIS A 377 7.87 -16.25 -5.95
N LEU A 378 7.37 -15.82 -7.11
CA LEU A 378 7.30 -16.68 -8.31
C LEU A 378 8.70 -17.08 -8.78
N ALA A 379 9.66 -16.15 -8.76
CA ALA A 379 11.05 -16.42 -9.12
C ALA A 379 11.72 -17.42 -8.18
N GLY A 380 11.51 -17.27 -6.86
CA GLY A 380 11.99 -18.23 -5.87
C GLY A 380 11.39 -19.63 -6.06
N LEU A 381 10.08 -19.71 -6.31
CA LEU A 381 9.41 -20.98 -6.57
C LEU A 381 9.91 -21.64 -7.86
N ALA A 382 10.01 -20.87 -8.96
CA ALA A 382 10.50 -21.37 -10.23
C ALA A 382 11.94 -21.91 -10.14
N ALA A 383 12.82 -21.20 -9.42
CA ALA A 383 14.17 -21.67 -9.16
C ALA A 383 14.21 -22.96 -8.32
N SER A 384 13.33 -23.08 -7.32
CA SER A 384 13.27 -24.27 -6.45
C SER A 384 12.71 -25.52 -7.15
N LEU A 385 11.73 -25.35 -8.04
CA LEU A 385 11.10 -26.44 -8.77
C LEU A 385 11.84 -26.79 -10.07
N GLY A 386 12.61 -25.84 -10.62
CA GLY A 386 13.16 -25.95 -11.97
C GLY A 386 12.08 -25.91 -13.06
N GLU A 387 10.87 -25.43 -12.74
CA GLU A 387 9.71 -25.33 -13.63
C GLU A 387 9.22 -23.88 -13.72
N SER A 388 8.56 -23.53 -14.82
CA SER A 388 7.99 -22.19 -14.95
C SER A 388 6.79 -22.03 -14.02
N VAL A 389 6.70 -20.84 -13.41
CA VAL A 389 5.62 -20.46 -12.49
C VAL A 389 4.97 -19.20 -13.04
N SER A 390 3.64 -19.15 -13.03
CA SER A 390 2.88 -18.00 -13.53
C SER A 390 1.77 -17.61 -12.56
N MET A 391 1.35 -16.36 -12.68
CA MET A 391 0.16 -15.85 -12.01
C MET A 391 -0.79 -15.27 -13.06
N ALA A 392 -2.08 -15.53 -12.87
CA ALA A 392 -3.14 -14.99 -13.71
C ALA A 392 -4.33 -14.48 -12.89
N VAL A 393 -5.10 -13.60 -13.51
CA VAL A 393 -6.36 -13.05 -13.00
C VAL A 393 -7.48 -13.42 -13.97
N LEU A 394 -8.73 -13.39 -13.49
CA LEU A 394 -9.89 -13.64 -14.34
C LEU A 394 -10.25 -12.37 -15.14
N ASP A 395 -10.48 -12.53 -16.44
CA ASP A 395 -10.82 -11.45 -17.36
C ASP A 395 -11.93 -11.93 -18.30
N GLY A 396 -13.18 -11.77 -17.86
CA GLY A 396 -14.34 -12.35 -18.52
C GLY A 396 -14.32 -13.89 -18.48
N ASP A 397 -14.26 -14.50 -19.66
CA ASP A 397 -14.26 -15.95 -19.84
C ASP A 397 -12.82 -16.54 -19.82
N ASP A 398 -11.81 -15.66 -19.81
CA ASP A 398 -10.41 -16.03 -19.92
C ASP A 398 -9.66 -15.80 -18.61
N VAL A 399 -8.53 -16.49 -18.47
CA VAL A 399 -7.45 -16.06 -17.58
C VAL A 399 -6.46 -15.19 -18.33
N ARG A 400 -6.07 -14.05 -17.75
CA ARG A 400 -4.99 -13.20 -18.26
C ARG A 400 -3.76 -13.31 -17.37
N TYR A 401 -2.63 -13.62 -17.98
CA TYR A 401 -1.35 -13.75 -17.27
C TYR A 401 -0.83 -12.37 -16.88
N VAL A 402 -0.54 -12.18 -15.58
CA VAL A 402 -0.09 -10.88 -15.03
C VAL A 402 1.35 -10.92 -14.55
N ALA A 403 1.86 -12.09 -14.18
CA ALA A 403 3.27 -12.27 -13.77
C ALA A 403 3.77 -13.67 -14.16
N ARG A 404 5.08 -13.79 -14.40
CA ARG A 404 5.71 -15.06 -14.78
C ARG A 404 7.18 -15.09 -14.39
N ALA A 405 7.62 -16.24 -13.88
CA ALA A 405 9.01 -16.60 -13.73
C ALA A 405 9.29 -17.87 -14.55
N ALA A 406 10.11 -17.71 -15.59
CA ALA A 406 10.47 -18.81 -16.47
C ALA A 406 11.62 -19.64 -15.87
N ALA A 407 11.54 -20.96 -15.99
CA ALA A 407 12.67 -21.85 -15.71
C ALA A 407 13.68 -21.87 -16.87
N THR A 408 14.92 -22.22 -16.58
CA THR A 408 16.05 -22.30 -17.51
C THR A 408 16.05 -23.54 -18.42
N ARG A 409 14.91 -24.22 -18.61
CA ARG A 409 14.84 -25.41 -19.48
C ARG A 409 14.72 -25.07 -20.97
N VAL A 410 15.14 -26.03 -21.80
CA VAL A 410 15.23 -25.95 -23.27
C VAL A 410 13.86 -25.85 -23.96
N MET A 411 12.79 -26.39 -23.37
CA MET A 411 11.43 -26.20 -23.88
C MET A 411 10.76 -24.98 -23.24
N ARG A 412 10.50 -23.97 -24.08
CA ARG A 412 9.66 -22.81 -23.73
C ARG A 412 8.30 -22.99 -24.39
N VAL A 413 7.24 -23.04 -23.57
CA VAL A 413 5.95 -22.56 -24.07
C VAL A 413 6.03 -21.04 -23.97
N ASP A 414 5.98 -20.35 -25.11
CA ASP A 414 6.06 -18.89 -25.21
C ASP A 414 4.78 -18.24 -24.68
N ILE A 415 4.62 -18.27 -23.36
CA ILE A 415 3.56 -17.56 -22.64
C ILE A 415 4.19 -16.28 -22.06
N THR A 416 3.67 -15.13 -22.44
CA THR A 416 4.11 -13.82 -21.97
C THR A 416 3.05 -13.19 -21.07
N VAL A 417 3.43 -12.13 -20.34
CA VAL A 417 2.44 -11.31 -19.61
C VAL A 417 1.47 -10.72 -20.64
N GLY A 418 0.17 -10.77 -20.33
CA GLY A 418 -0.91 -10.37 -21.22
C GLY A 418 -1.52 -11.52 -22.04
N THR A 419 -0.86 -12.68 -22.13
CA THR A 419 -1.46 -13.86 -22.79
C THR A 419 -2.77 -14.26 -22.10
N ARG A 420 -3.77 -14.63 -22.91
CA ARG A 420 -5.08 -15.11 -22.47
C ARG A 420 -5.32 -16.56 -22.84
N PHE A 421 -5.98 -17.30 -21.96
CA PHE A 421 -6.48 -18.66 -22.23
C PHE A 421 -7.87 -18.85 -21.63
N PRO A 422 -8.73 -19.71 -22.23
CA PRO A 422 -10.06 -19.98 -21.69
C PRO A 422 -10.01 -20.50 -20.25
N ALA A 423 -10.76 -19.87 -19.35
CA ALA A 423 -10.67 -20.17 -17.93
C ALA A 423 -11.12 -21.60 -17.58
N HIS A 424 -12.12 -22.15 -18.27
CA HIS A 424 -12.66 -23.50 -18.00
C HIS A 424 -11.64 -24.63 -18.23
N ALA A 425 -10.71 -24.41 -19.18
CA ALA A 425 -9.71 -25.39 -19.62
C ALA A 425 -8.34 -25.21 -18.95
N THR A 426 -8.21 -24.33 -17.95
CA THR A 426 -6.94 -24.07 -17.24
C THR A 426 -7.06 -24.28 -15.73
N SER A 427 -5.97 -24.71 -15.09
CA SER A 427 -5.95 -24.87 -13.63
C SER A 427 -6.20 -23.55 -12.89
N MET A 428 -5.57 -22.45 -13.34
CA MET A 428 -5.79 -21.12 -12.77
C MET A 428 -7.23 -20.65 -12.98
N GLY A 429 -7.79 -20.87 -14.17
CA GLY A 429 -9.15 -20.47 -14.47
C GLY A 429 -10.17 -21.25 -13.65
N ARG A 430 -9.96 -22.55 -13.43
CA ARG A 430 -10.81 -23.33 -12.51
C ARG A 430 -10.78 -22.81 -11.08
N VAL A 431 -9.60 -22.48 -10.56
CA VAL A 431 -9.46 -21.88 -9.23
C VAL A 431 -10.21 -20.55 -9.14
N LEU A 432 -10.10 -19.70 -10.16
CA LEU A 432 -10.75 -18.39 -10.20
C LEU A 432 -12.27 -18.51 -10.37
N LEU A 433 -12.74 -19.36 -11.28
CA LEU A 433 -14.17 -19.60 -11.52
C LEU A 433 -14.84 -20.27 -10.32
N ALA A 434 -14.13 -21.10 -9.56
CA ALA A 434 -14.69 -21.78 -8.39
C ALA A 434 -15.09 -20.82 -7.26
N ASP A 435 -14.45 -19.63 -7.17
CA ASP A 435 -14.73 -18.61 -6.15
C ASP A 435 -15.83 -17.62 -6.57
N LEU A 436 -16.25 -17.63 -7.85
CA LEU A 436 -17.34 -16.78 -8.32
C LEU A 436 -18.70 -17.20 -7.76
N PRO A 437 -19.62 -16.24 -7.51
CA PRO A 437 -21.03 -16.55 -7.27
C PRO A 437 -21.60 -17.41 -8.40
N ALA A 438 -22.45 -18.40 -8.05
CA ALA A 438 -23.00 -19.35 -9.02
C ALA A 438 -23.73 -18.67 -10.19
N ALA A 439 -24.40 -17.54 -9.93
CA ALA A 439 -25.10 -16.75 -10.95
C ALA A 439 -24.16 -16.15 -12.00
N ASP A 440 -22.98 -15.69 -11.60
CA ASP A 440 -21.97 -15.11 -12.49
C ASP A 440 -21.18 -16.18 -13.23
N ARG A 441 -21.04 -17.35 -12.60
CA ARG A 441 -20.32 -18.51 -13.14
C ARG A 441 -21.09 -19.22 -14.25
N ALA A 442 -22.39 -19.46 -14.08
CA ALA A 442 -23.18 -20.28 -15.02
C ALA A 442 -23.11 -19.81 -16.50
N PRO A 443 -23.20 -18.50 -16.82
CA PRO A 443 -23.02 -18.02 -18.19
C PRO A 443 -21.63 -18.30 -18.79
N LEU A 444 -20.59 -18.37 -17.96
CA LEU A 444 -19.22 -18.69 -18.39
C LEU A 444 -19.12 -20.17 -18.76
N LEU A 445 -19.70 -21.05 -17.93
CA LEU A 445 -19.66 -22.51 -18.16
C LEU A 445 -20.41 -22.94 -19.42
N ARG A 446 -21.50 -22.23 -19.78
CA ARG A 446 -22.24 -22.49 -21.02
C ARG A 446 -21.47 -22.18 -22.30
N ARG A 447 -20.49 -21.28 -22.22
CA ARG A 447 -19.63 -20.88 -23.34
C ARG A 447 -18.36 -21.72 -23.47
N ALA A 448 -18.20 -22.74 -22.62
CA ALA A 448 -17.02 -23.60 -22.63
C ALA A 448 -16.91 -24.40 -23.93
N GLU A 449 -15.84 -24.14 -24.67
CA GLU A 449 -15.51 -24.82 -25.92
C GLU A 449 -14.57 -26.01 -25.69
N ARG A 450 -14.64 -27.00 -26.58
CA ARG A 450 -13.75 -28.16 -26.55
C ARG A 450 -12.45 -27.83 -27.29
N LEU A 451 -11.32 -27.87 -26.60
CA LEU A 451 -10.00 -27.54 -27.15
C LEU A 451 -9.19 -28.80 -27.51
N THR A 452 -9.36 -29.87 -26.74
CA THR A 452 -8.78 -31.19 -26.96
C THR A 452 -9.85 -32.26 -26.72
N ARG A 453 -9.50 -33.53 -26.98
CA ARG A 453 -10.39 -34.66 -26.62
C ARG A 453 -10.63 -34.79 -25.11
N HIS A 454 -9.74 -34.21 -24.28
CA HIS A 454 -9.77 -34.28 -22.82
C HIS A 454 -10.49 -33.10 -22.17
N THR A 455 -10.75 -32.01 -22.89
CA THR A 455 -11.41 -30.82 -22.34
C THR A 455 -12.78 -31.16 -21.76
N VAL A 456 -12.96 -30.86 -20.47
CA VAL A 456 -14.26 -30.93 -19.81
C VAL A 456 -15.13 -29.79 -20.36
N VAL A 457 -16.26 -30.16 -20.94
CA VAL A 457 -17.25 -29.24 -21.50
C VAL A 457 -18.64 -29.59 -20.99
N GLY A 458 -19.53 -28.60 -20.99
CA GLY A 458 -20.89 -28.71 -20.50
C GLY A 458 -21.04 -28.24 -19.05
N GLU A 459 -22.08 -27.45 -18.81
CA GLU A 459 -22.32 -26.78 -17.53
C GLU A 459 -22.33 -27.75 -16.33
N PRO A 460 -23.04 -28.90 -16.34
CA PRO A 460 -23.09 -29.78 -15.17
C PRO A 460 -21.73 -30.42 -14.82
N ALA A 461 -20.94 -30.79 -15.83
CA ALA A 461 -19.63 -31.41 -15.63
C ALA A 461 -18.62 -30.40 -15.09
N LEU A 462 -18.57 -29.21 -15.69
CA LEU A 462 -17.73 -28.12 -15.20
C LEU A 462 -18.15 -27.68 -13.80
N GLN A 463 -19.45 -27.59 -13.52
CA GLN A 463 -19.99 -27.24 -12.22
C GLN A 463 -19.50 -28.22 -11.13
N THR A 464 -19.56 -29.53 -11.40
CA THR A 464 -19.04 -30.57 -10.49
C THR A 464 -17.54 -30.39 -10.22
N THR A 465 -16.76 -30.16 -11.29
CA THR A 465 -15.32 -29.92 -11.17
C THR A 465 -15.02 -28.67 -10.33
N LEU A 466 -15.76 -27.58 -10.54
CA LEU A 466 -15.53 -26.32 -9.82
C LEU A 466 -15.94 -26.40 -8.35
N ASP A 467 -16.98 -27.16 -8.03
CA ASP A 467 -17.37 -27.40 -6.63
C ASP A 467 -16.30 -28.22 -5.88
N GLU A 468 -15.65 -29.17 -6.56
CA GLU A 468 -14.49 -29.86 -6.01
C GLU A 468 -13.29 -28.92 -5.81
N VAL A 469 -13.00 -28.07 -6.80
CA VAL A 469 -11.91 -27.08 -6.69
C VAL A 469 -12.16 -26.09 -5.55
N ALA A 470 -13.40 -25.63 -5.36
CA ALA A 470 -13.78 -24.77 -4.25
C ALA A 470 -13.51 -25.45 -2.89
N ARG A 471 -13.81 -26.75 -2.78
CA ARG A 471 -13.55 -27.55 -1.57
C ARG A 471 -12.06 -27.80 -1.32
N LEU A 472 -11.28 -28.06 -2.37
CA LEU A 472 -9.85 -28.40 -2.26
C LEU A 472 -8.94 -27.17 -2.14
N GLY A 473 -9.35 -26.04 -2.72
CA GLY A 473 -8.55 -24.82 -2.82
C GLY A 473 -7.42 -24.88 -3.86
N TRP A 474 -7.43 -25.87 -4.74
CA TRP A 474 -6.47 -26.04 -5.83
C TRP A 474 -7.11 -26.81 -6.99
N ALA A 475 -6.54 -26.68 -8.18
CA ALA A 475 -6.98 -27.40 -9.37
C ALA A 475 -5.79 -28.01 -10.10
N LEU A 476 -5.91 -29.29 -10.47
CA LEU A 476 -5.04 -29.94 -11.44
C LEU A 476 -5.80 -30.06 -12.76
N VAL A 477 -5.16 -29.69 -13.86
CA VAL A 477 -5.70 -29.83 -15.21
C VAL A 477 -4.67 -30.52 -16.08
N GLU A 478 -5.11 -31.54 -16.81
CA GLU A 478 -4.27 -32.38 -17.65
C GLU A 478 -4.85 -32.48 -19.06
N GLU A 479 -4.04 -32.09 -20.04
CA GLU A 479 -4.29 -32.18 -21.47
C GLU A 479 -5.54 -31.46 -22.00
N GLU A 480 -6.18 -30.60 -21.20
CA GLU A 480 -7.43 -29.93 -21.58
C GLU A 480 -7.24 -28.67 -22.43
N LEU A 481 -6.12 -27.95 -22.23
CA LEU A 481 -5.76 -26.78 -23.02
C LEU A 481 -4.93 -27.18 -24.26
N HIS A 482 -3.98 -28.09 -24.06
CA HIS A 482 -3.08 -28.61 -25.10
C HIS A 482 -2.67 -30.03 -24.73
N GLU A 483 -2.57 -30.92 -25.72
CA GLU A 483 -2.11 -32.30 -25.48
C GLU A 483 -0.67 -32.29 -24.93
N GLY A 484 -0.38 -33.18 -23.99
CA GLY A 484 0.90 -33.22 -23.30
C GLY A 484 1.14 -32.10 -22.26
N LEU A 485 0.16 -31.26 -21.92
CA LEU A 485 0.31 -30.23 -20.88
C LEU A 485 -0.41 -30.61 -19.58
N ARG A 486 0.30 -30.54 -18.45
CA ARG A 486 -0.28 -30.62 -17.10
C ARG A 486 -0.04 -29.31 -16.36
N SER A 487 -1.00 -28.85 -15.58
CA SER A 487 -0.82 -27.69 -14.71
C SER A 487 -1.52 -27.85 -13.37
N LEU A 488 -0.90 -27.33 -12.32
CA LEU A 488 -1.43 -27.31 -10.96
C LEU A 488 -1.49 -25.87 -10.47
N ALA A 489 -2.64 -25.42 -9.98
CA ALA A 489 -2.84 -24.05 -9.51
C ALA A 489 -3.43 -23.98 -8.09
N VAL A 490 -3.09 -22.90 -7.38
CA VAL A 490 -3.65 -22.51 -6.07
C VAL A 490 -4.12 -21.05 -6.16
N GLY A 491 -5.22 -20.72 -5.49
CA GLY A 491 -5.78 -19.38 -5.48
C GLY A 491 -5.09 -18.48 -4.47
N VAL A 492 -4.81 -17.24 -4.85
CA VAL A 492 -4.33 -16.16 -3.99
C VAL A 492 -5.54 -15.39 -3.49
N ARG A 493 -5.71 -15.33 -2.17
CA ARG A 493 -6.87 -14.70 -1.53
C ARG A 493 -6.56 -13.31 -1.00
N ASP A 494 -7.51 -12.41 -1.13
CA ASP A 494 -7.50 -11.12 -0.43
C ASP A 494 -7.87 -11.29 1.05
N ARG A 495 -7.85 -10.18 1.79
CA ARG A 495 -8.18 -10.17 3.22
C ARG A 495 -9.64 -10.54 3.52
N ALA A 496 -10.53 -10.40 2.53
CA ALA A 496 -11.93 -10.82 2.63
C ALA A 496 -12.11 -12.31 2.28
N GLY A 497 -11.01 -13.02 1.96
CA GLY A 497 -11.01 -14.43 1.60
C GLY A 497 -11.34 -14.71 0.13
N ARG A 498 -11.56 -13.68 -0.69
CA ARG A 498 -11.90 -13.84 -2.11
C ARG A 498 -10.65 -14.15 -2.91
N VAL A 499 -10.74 -15.05 -3.88
CA VAL A 499 -9.63 -15.37 -4.79
C VAL A 499 -9.48 -14.23 -5.82
N VAL A 500 -8.36 -13.51 -5.73
CA VAL A 500 -8.07 -12.34 -6.59
C VAL A 500 -7.09 -12.63 -7.72
N ALA A 501 -6.34 -13.72 -7.59
CA ALA A 501 -5.46 -14.27 -8.63
C ALA A 501 -5.26 -15.77 -8.38
N ALA A 502 -4.65 -16.47 -9.33
CA ALA A 502 -4.19 -17.84 -9.13
C ALA A 502 -2.74 -17.97 -9.57
N VAL A 503 -1.96 -18.77 -8.83
CA VAL A 503 -0.58 -19.11 -9.17
C VAL A 503 -0.54 -20.56 -9.62
N ASN A 504 0.12 -20.84 -10.74
CA ASN A 504 0.33 -22.20 -11.20
C ASN A 504 1.79 -22.51 -11.51
N THR A 505 2.02 -23.80 -11.70
CA THR A 505 3.14 -24.30 -12.49
C THR A 505 2.63 -25.16 -13.63
N ALA A 506 3.32 -25.08 -14.77
CA ALA A 506 3.02 -25.84 -15.97
C ALA A 506 4.14 -26.86 -16.20
N LEU A 507 3.76 -28.12 -16.47
CA LEU A 507 4.65 -29.26 -16.67
C LEU A 507 4.25 -30.01 -17.93
N HIS A 508 5.20 -30.73 -18.53
CA HIS A 508 4.88 -31.68 -19.59
C HIS A 508 4.33 -32.97 -18.97
N VAL A 509 3.33 -33.58 -19.63
CA VAL A 509 2.85 -34.91 -19.28
C VAL A 509 3.95 -35.91 -19.64
N GLY A 510 4.36 -36.73 -18.67
CA GLY A 510 5.48 -37.67 -18.80
C GLY A 510 5.36 -38.79 -17.76
N GLY A 511 6.47 -39.44 -17.42
CA GLY A 511 6.49 -40.59 -16.50
C GLY A 511 6.07 -40.34 -15.04
N VAL A 512 5.61 -39.13 -14.71
CA VAL A 512 5.11 -38.76 -13.37
C VAL A 512 3.58 -38.75 -13.42
N THR A 513 2.93 -39.40 -12.46
CA THR A 513 1.48 -39.45 -12.34
C THR A 513 0.88 -38.11 -11.85
N PRO A 514 -0.43 -37.89 -12.04
CA PRO A 514 -1.15 -36.76 -11.45
C PRO A 514 -0.96 -36.66 -9.92
N GLY A 515 -1.06 -37.77 -9.20
CA GLY A 515 -0.89 -37.83 -7.75
C GLY A 515 0.51 -37.42 -7.29
N GLU A 516 1.56 -37.98 -7.91
CA GLU A 516 2.95 -37.62 -7.61
C GLU A 516 3.24 -36.14 -7.91
N THR A 517 2.58 -35.57 -8.92
CA THR A 517 2.69 -34.14 -9.23
C THR A 517 2.11 -33.30 -8.10
N VAL A 518 0.94 -33.67 -7.58
CA VAL A 518 0.31 -32.99 -6.45
C VAL A 518 1.19 -33.08 -5.20
N GLU A 519 1.68 -34.28 -4.84
CA GLU A 519 2.54 -34.47 -3.67
C GLU A 519 3.82 -33.64 -3.73
N ARG A 520 4.45 -33.56 -4.91
CA ARG A 520 5.69 -32.81 -5.12
C ARG A 520 5.50 -31.30 -5.14
N VAL A 521 4.47 -30.83 -5.84
CA VAL A 521 4.34 -29.41 -6.22
C VAL A 521 3.43 -28.64 -5.26
N LEU A 522 2.32 -29.23 -4.83
CA LEU A 522 1.29 -28.53 -4.06
C LEU A 522 1.82 -27.90 -2.76
N PRO A 523 2.69 -28.57 -1.96
CA PRO A 523 3.21 -27.97 -0.75
C PRO A 523 4.05 -26.71 -1.02
N ALA A 524 4.88 -26.72 -2.06
CA ALA A 524 5.70 -25.56 -2.43
C ALA A 524 4.83 -24.42 -2.96
N LEU A 525 3.86 -24.74 -3.82
CA LEU A 525 2.92 -23.78 -4.37
C LEU A 525 2.08 -23.10 -3.28
N ARG A 526 1.54 -23.87 -2.33
CA ARG A 526 0.80 -23.35 -1.17
C ARG A 526 1.65 -22.45 -0.27
N ARG A 527 2.90 -22.83 0.01
CA ARG A 527 3.82 -21.97 0.78
C ARG A 527 4.07 -20.64 0.07
N THR A 528 4.34 -20.68 -1.24
CA THR A 528 4.55 -19.46 -2.04
C THR A 528 3.31 -18.58 -2.08
N VAL A 529 2.12 -19.16 -2.26
CA VAL A 529 0.85 -18.41 -2.19
C VAL A 529 0.65 -17.80 -0.81
N GLY A 530 0.90 -18.53 0.29
CA GLY A 530 0.80 -17.97 1.64
C GLY A 530 1.75 -16.80 1.90
N LEU A 531 2.94 -16.79 1.29
CA LEU A 531 3.85 -15.63 1.35
C LEU A 531 3.29 -14.43 0.56
N ILE A 532 2.73 -14.67 -0.63
CA ILE A 532 2.08 -13.64 -1.43
C ILE A 532 0.86 -13.06 -0.70
N GLU A 533 0.04 -13.90 -0.08
CA GLU A 533 -1.13 -13.49 0.71
C GLU A 533 -0.72 -12.69 1.96
N ALA A 534 0.36 -13.07 2.64
CA ALA A 534 0.90 -12.31 3.77
C ALA A 534 1.38 -10.91 3.34
N ASP A 535 2.06 -10.83 2.20
CA ASP A 535 2.49 -9.55 1.62
C ASP A 535 1.29 -8.71 1.15
N LEU A 536 0.29 -9.34 0.53
CA LEU A 536 -0.96 -8.69 0.13
C LEU A 536 -1.71 -8.13 1.35
N ALA A 537 -1.76 -8.89 2.45
CA ALA A 537 -2.34 -8.42 3.69
C ALA A 537 -1.60 -7.20 4.25
N VAL A 538 -0.28 -7.12 4.13
CA VAL A 538 0.42 -5.91 4.57
C VAL A 538 0.19 -4.73 3.62
N ALA A 539 0.27 -4.97 2.30
CA ALA A 539 0.21 -3.92 1.30
C ALA A 539 -1.19 -3.28 1.17
N PHE A 540 -2.23 -4.09 1.28
CA PHE A 540 -3.62 -3.68 1.07
C PHE A 540 -4.45 -3.71 2.37
N ASP A 541 -3.80 -3.49 3.52
CA ASP A 541 -4.49 -3.36 4.82
C ASP A 541 -5.41 -2.13 4.85
N GLN A 542 -4.93 -1.01 4.30
CA GLN A 542 -5.61 0.30 4.33
C GLN A 542 -5.89 0.87 2.94
N VAL A 543 -5.38 0.21 1.88
CA VAL A 543 -5.53 0.62 0.48
C VAL A 543 -6.28 -0.49 -0.27
N PRO A 544 -7.30 -0.19 -1.09
CA PRO A 544 -8.00 -1.21 -1.84
C PRO A 544 -7.08 -1.90 -2.85
N LEU A 545 -7.20 -3.22 -2.96
CA LEU A 545 -6.54 -3.97 -4.03
C LEU A 545 -7.20 -3.65 -5.37
N VAL A 546 -6.42 -3.10 -6.30
CA VAL A 546 -6.83 -2.92 -7.69
C VAL A 546 -6.22 -4.04 -8.52
N VAL A 547 -7.05 -5.00 -8.93
CA VAL A 547 -6.66 -6.08 -9.83
C VAL A 547 -6.90 -5.57 -11.26
N HIS A 548 -5.82 -5.25 -11.98
CA HIS A 548 -5.89 -4.77 -13.36
C HIS A 548 -5.84 -5.88 -14.38
#